data_AF-A0A0F9GMP0-F1
#
_entry.id   AF-A0A0F9GMP0-F1
#
_cell.length_a   1.000
_cell.length_b   1.000
_cell.length_c   1.000
_cell.angle_alpha   90.00
_cell.angle_beta   90.00
_cell.angle_gamma   90.00
#
_symmetry.space_group_name_H-M   'P 1'
#
loop_
_entity.id
_entity.type
_entity.pdbx_description
1 polymer ?
#
loop_
_entity_poly.entity_id
_entity_poly.type
_entity_poly.pdbx_seq_one_letter_code
_entity_poly.pdbx_strand_id
1 'polypeptide(L)' 'MVARTDFQKYPLACATLENMVPLPQGGAARRPGSRYVAEVKNSSVKPWLVPFEFSTIQAYILEFGNLALRFYKDQ' A
#
# COMPACT_ATOMS: atom_id res chain seq x y z
N MET A 1 -15.01 -31.64 10.27
CA MET A 1 -15.20 -30.18 10.31
C MET A 1 -16.14 -29.82 9.16
N VAL A 2 -17.44 -29.75 9.42
CA VAL A 2 -18.45 -29.48 8.37
C VAL A 2 -18.50 -27.96 8.19
N ALA A 3 -17.80 -27.45 7.19
CA ALA A 3 -17.91 -26.04 6.80
C ALA A 3 -19.33 -25.81 6.25
N ARG A 4 -20.02 -24.82 6.79
CA ARG A 4 -21.38 -24.45 6.36
C ARG A 4 -21.32 -23.93 4.92
N THR A 5 -21.79 -24.76 3.99
CA THR A 5 -21.72 -24.54 2.53
C THR A 5 -22.71 -23.51 1.99
N ASP A 6 -23.74 -23.14 2.77
CA ASP A 6 -24.83 -22.29 2.29
C ASP A 6 -24.75 -20.84 2.80
N PHE A 7 -23.63 -20.16 2.54
CA PHE A 7 -23.67 -18.71 2.54
C PHE A 7 -24.37 -18.24 1.27
N GLN A 8 -25.61 -17.74 1.39
CA GLN A 8 -26.38 -17.16 0.27
C GLN A 8 -25.62 -16.08 -0.51
N LYS A 9 -24.56 -15.50 0.08
CA LYS A 9 -23.69 -14.49 -0.54
C LYS A 9 -22.59 -15.07 -1.43
N TYR A 10 -22.28 -16.36 -1.32
CA TYR A 10 -21.19 -17.00 -2.08
C TYR A 10 -21.41 -16.97 -3.61
N PRO A 11 -22.64 -17.21 -4.14
CA PRO A 11 -22.91 -17.05 -5.58
C PRO A 11 -22.78 -15.61 -6.10
N LEU A 12 -22.84 -14.62 -5.19
CA LEU A 12 -22.71 -13.19 -5.51
C LEU A 12 -21.30 -12.66 -5.25
N ALA A 13 -20.37 -13.52 -4.81
CA ALA A 13 -18.99 -13.14 -4.54
C ALA A 13 -18.19 -13.01 -5.85
N CYS A 14 -17.08 -12.26 -5.77
CA CYS A 14 -16.14 -12.13 -6.87
C CYS A 14 -14.95 -13.06 -6.63
N ALA A 15 -14.55 -13.83 -7.64
CA ALA A 15 -13.39 -14.72 -7.57
C ALA A 15 -12.05 -13.96 -7.67
N THR A 16 -11.99 -12.93 -8.52
CA THR A 16 -10.78 -12.14 -8.80
C THR A 16 -11.11 -10.66 -8.82
N LEU A 17 -10.52 -9.90 -7.90
CA LEU A 17 -10.70 -8.46 -7.79
C LEU A 17 -9.33 -7.78 -7.94
N GLU A 18 -9.10 -7.07 -9.04
CA GLU A 18 -7.84 -6.39 -9.31
C GLU A 18 -7.96 -4.88 -9.05
N ASN A 19 -6.92 -4.29 -8.45
CA ASN A 19 -6.79 -2.85 -8.21
C ASN A 19 -7.99 -2.19 -7.49
N MET A 20 -8.73 -2.96 -6.68
CA MET A 20 -9.90 -2.48 -5.93
C MET A 20 -9.83 -2.95 -4.47
N VAL A 21 -10.54 -2.25 -3.59
CA VAL A 21 -10.67 -2.55 -2.17
C VAL A 21 -12.16 -2.78 -1.87
N PRO A 22 -12.54 -3.97 -1.34
CA PRO A 22 -13.92 -4.24 -0.96
C PRO A 22 -14.31 -3.44 0.30
N LEU A 23 -15.53 -2.88 0.31
CA LEU A 23 -16.04 -2.10 1.43
C LEU A 23 -16.94 -2.95 2.33
N PRO A 24 -16.89 -2.78 3.67
CA PRO A 24 -17.75 -3.54 4.59
C PRO A 24 -19.25 -3.32 4.37
N GLN A 25 -19.65 -2.14 3.87
CA GLN A 25 -21.05 -1.78 3.65
C GLN A 25 -21.61 -2.37 2.34
N GLY A 26 -20.77 -2.98 1.52
CA GLY A 26 -21.11 -3.46 0.18
C GLY A 26 -20.49 -2.59 -0.91
N GLY A 27 -20.04 -3.24 -1.98
CA GLY A 27 -19.35 -2.61 -3.11
C GLY A 27 -17.83 -2.69 -3.03
N ALA A 28 -17.16 -2.13 -4.04
CA ALA A 28 -15.71 -2.05 -4.13
C ALA A 28 -15.31 -0.64 -4.60
N ALA A 29 -14.26 -0.09 -4.00
CA ALA A 29 -13.68 1.18 -4.41
C ALA A 29 -12.34 0.92 -5.13
N ARG A 30 -11.93 1.82 -6.02
CA ARG A 30 -10.59 1.76 -6.62
C ARG A 30 -9.52 1.90 -5.53
N ARG A 31 -8.44 1.11 -5.62
CA ARG A 31 -7.29 1.24 -4.71
C ARG A 31 -6.72 2.66 -4.82
N PRO A 32 -6.38 3.32 -3.69
CA PRO A 32 -5.67 4.59 -3.73
C PRO A 32 -4.44 4.50 -4.63
N GLY A 33 -4.28 5.49 -5.52
CA GLY A 33 -3.15 5.58 -6.42
C GLY A 33 -1.84 5.87 -5.67
N SER A 34 -0.72 5.68 -6.35
CA SER A 34 0.57 6.21 -5.91
C SER A 34 0.68 7.68 -6.30
N ARG A 35 1.20 8.52 -5.39
CA ARG A 35 1.58 9.89 -5.68
C ARG A 35 3.07 9.97 -6.01
N TYR A 36 3.43 10.78 -6.99
CA TYR A 36 4.82 11.12 -7.26
C TYR A 36 5.34 12.10 -6.19
N VAL A 37 6.45 11.74 -5.56
CA VAL A 37 7.09 12.51 -4.47
C VAL A 37 8.33 13.23 -5.00
N ALA A 38 9.32 12.49 -5.49
CA ALA A 38 10.56 13.01 -6.03
C ALA A 38 11.28 11.94 -6.86
N GLU A 39 12.23 12.36 -7.69
CA GLU A 39 13.17 11.48 -8.38
C GLU A 39 14.24 10.97 -7.40
N VAL A 40 14.73 9.75 -7.65
CA VAL A 40 15.89 9.19 -6.96
C VAL A 40 17.12 10.06 -7.21
N LYS A 41 17.96 10.23 -6.19
CA LYS A 41 19.16 11.07 -6.30
C LYS A 41 20.17 10.56 -7.34
N ASN A 42 20.28 9.25 -7.48
CA ASN A 42 21.15 8.60 -8.45
C ASN A 42 20.40 7.44 -9.11
N SER A 43 19.94 7.65 -10.34
CA SER A 43 19.21 6.65 -11.12
C SER A 43 20.06 5.44 -11.52
N SER A 44 21.38 5.48 -11.31
CA SER A 44 22.29 4.35 -11.56
C SER A 44 22.26 3.29 -10.47
N VAL A 45 21.72 3.61 -9.28
CA VAL A 45 21.64 2.69 -8.15
C VAL A 45 20.20 2.61 -7.68
N LYS A 46 19.68 1.38 -7.56
CA LYS A 46 18.34 1.16 -7.02
C LYS A 46 18.32 1.52 -5.53
N PRO A 47 17.57 2.55 -5.11
CA PRO A 47 17.47 2.91 -3.70
C PRO A 47 16.54 1.92 -2.97
N TRP A 48 16.74 1.77 -1.67
CA TRP A 48 15.84 1.02 -0.80
C TRP A 48 15.01 1.98 0.05
N LEU A 49 13.69 1.85 0.00
CA LEU A 49 12.75 2.66 0.78
C LEU A 49 12.30 1.89 2.03
N VAL A 50 12.45 2.51 3.20
CA VAL A 50 12.03 1.94 4.49
C VAL A 50 11.11 2.92 5.19
N PRO A 51 9.86 2.53 5.53
CA PRO A 51 9.01 3.35 6.36
C PRO A 51 9.53 3.34 7.80
N PHE A 52 9.62 4.53 8.41
CA PHE A 52 9.92 4.70 9.83
C PHE A 52 8.81 5.52 10.47
N GLU A 53 8.07 4.90 11.38
CA GLU A 53 6.97 5.53 12.11
C GLU A 53 7.24 5.42 13.61
N PHE A 54 7.51 6.57 14.23
CA PHE A 54 7.65 6.66 15.69
C PHE A 54 6.34 7.08 16.36
N SER A 55 5.54 7.93 15.70
CA SER A 55 4.21 8.33 16.14
C SER A 55 3.39 8.86 14.96
N THR A 56 2.10 9.14 15.21
CA THR A 56 1.20 9.77 14.23
C THR A 56 1.66 11.17 13.76
N ILE A 57 2.57 11.81 14.50
CA ILE A 57 3.17 13.10 14.17
C ILE A 57 4.54 12.93 13.48
N GLN A 58 5.19 11.80 13.73
CA GLN A 58 6.56 11.51 13.30
C GLN A 58 6.58 10.23 12.46
N ALA A 59 6.08 10.35 11.24
CA ALA A 59 6.16 9.34 10.20
C ALA A 59 7.06 9.83 9.06
N TYR A 60 8.05 9.02 8.70
CA TYR A 60 9.05 9.31 7.69
C TYR A 60 9.19 8.15 6.71
N ILE A 61 9.51 8.45 5.45
CA ILE A 61 10.06 7.46 4.50
C ILE A 61 11.56 7.71 4.37
N LEU A 62 12.35 6.68 4.64
CA LEU A 62 13.80 6.69 4.53
C LEU A 62 14.23 6.12 3.18
N GLU A 63 14.98 6.88 2.39
CA GLU A 63 15.60 6.41 1.15
C GLU A 63 17.08 6.13 1.38
N PHE A 64 17.44 4.85 1.37
CA PHE A 64 18.82 4.37 1.41
C PHE A 64 19.37 4.28 -0.02
N GLY A 65 20.23 5.23 -0.37
CA GLY A 65 21.01 5.23 -1.59
C GLY A 65 22.47 4.85 -1.35
N ASN A 66 23.28 4.87 -2.41
CA ASN A 66 24.71 4.62 -2.29
C ASN A 66 25.39 5.72 -1.45
N LEU A 67 25.87 5.36 -0.25
CA LEU A 67 26.52 6.27 0.70
C LEU A 67 25.69 7.52 1.05
N ALA A 68 24.37 7.44 0.88
CA ALA A 68 23.46 8.57 1.08
C ALA A 68 22.14 8.09 1.69
N LEU A 69 21.62 8.87 2.64
CA LEU A 69 20.32 8.65 3.27
C LEU A 69 19.48 9.92 3.12
N ARG A 70 18.23 9.79 2.66
CA ARG A 70 17.27 10.91 2.57
C ARG A 70 16.02 10.60 3.38
N PHE A 71 15.40 11.67 3.90
CA PHE A 71 14.21 11.60 4.74
C PHE A 71 13.07 12.35 4.04
N TYR A 72 11.93 11.70 3.91
CA TYR A 72 10.69 12.30 3.40
C TYR A 72 9.66 12.36 4.52
N LYS A 73 9.13 13.55 4.80
CA LYS A 73 8.12 13.83 5.83
C LYS A 73 7.00 14.68 5.23
N ASP A 74 5.77 14.50 5.72
CA ASP A 74 4.61 15.37 5.45
C ASP A 74 4.32 15.59 3.93
N GLN A 75 4.25 14.49 3.16
CA GLN A 75 3.86 14.51 1.75
C GLN A 75 2.35 14.30 1.59
#